data_AF-C0BR09-F1
#
_entry.id   AF-C0BR09-F1
#
_cell.length_a   1.000
_cell.length_b   1.000
_cell.length_c   1.000
_cell.angle_alpha   90.00
_cell.angle_beta   90.00
_cell.angle_gamma   90.00
#
_symmetry.space_group_name_H-M   'P 1'
#
loop_
_entity.id
_entity.type
_entity.pdbx_description
1 polymer ?
#
loop_
_entity_poly.entity_id
_entity_poly.type
_entity_poly.pdbx_seq_one_letter_code
_entity_poly.pdbx_strand_id
1 'polypeptide(L)'
;MAFTINNGALYQLFDRPHMKIAIESCVGVVELWPLQTVQEMENDAKYTEDLQVRFSCTMARAMLRLSHGINPSVAEAVYEGMDEIPGCDPEIVQALTRANQAYDVMRNYSETNNADLFFEAADILGIFIDAHVETEVRNILQKIVEYIRQSVSLGFDGGALEDVNYCYAFTTTPRTLTGRFLAALAVGDGLMNLMCEGIDDVDEQTVRVLPVMLYINELCEQMAVPPIYVGDVTLSRMVALRNAVREAGRATPLEENSFCDNTFTITADNVIPCAGMEWDHHAECLRWDPKRAEQEAKDEDERKSKEALAEKFNLMTDAMKSMSYMDDSDDSGDSGEGADAA
;
A
#
# COMPACT_ATOMS: atom_id res chain seq x y z
N MET A 1 -28.71 -3.10 13.73
CA MET A 1 -28.28 -1.69 13.56
C MET A 1 -28.58 -1.24 12.12
N ALA A 2 -28.73 0.06 11.87
CA ALA A 2 -28.80 0.55 10.49
C ALA A 2 -27.38 0.69 9.91
N PHE A 3 -27.23 0.40 8.61
CA PHE A 3 -26.05 0.76 7.85
C PHE A 3 -26.54 1.47 6.59
N THR A 4 -26.31 2.77 6.54
CA THR A 4 -26.73 3.63 5.44
C THR A 4 -25.60 4.61 5.14
N ILE A 5 -25.09 4.56 3.91
CA ILE A 5 -24.04 5.48 3.46
C ILE A 5 -24.65 6.85 3.18
N ASN A 6 -24.05 7.91 3.72
CA ASN A 6 -24.39 9.27 3.36
C ASN A 6 -23.70 9.64 2.03
N ASN A 7 -24.41 9.53 0.91
CA ASN A 7 -23.86 9.90 -0.41
C ASN A 7 -23.35 11.34 -0.47
N GLY A 8 -23.92 12.26 0.33
CA GLY A 8 -23.44 13.64 0.42
C GLY A 8 -22.02 13.75 0.97
N ALA A 9 -21.64 12.88 1.93
CA ALA A 9 -20.27 12.82 2.46
C ALA A 9 -19.29 12.29 1.40
N LEU A 10 -19.69 11.31 0.59
CA LEU A 10 -18.87 10.78 -0.51
C LEU A 10 -18.66 11.82 -1.60
N TYR A 11 -19.72 12.51 -2.04
CA TYR A 11 -19.63 13.52 -3.12
C TYR A 11 -18.68 14.67 -2.79
N GLN A 12 -18.52 15.03 -1.52
CA GLN A 12 -17.55 16.05 -1.09
C GLN A 12 -16.08 15.64 -1.35
N LEU A 13 -15.81 14.34 -1.52
CA LEU A 13 -14.47 13.82 -1.77
C LEU A 13 -14.11 13.76 -3.26
N PHE A 14 -15.10 13.71 -4.17
CA PHE A 14 -14.87 13.58 -5.62
C PHE A 14 -13.96 14.68 -6.17
N ASP A 15 -14.12 15.91 -5.67
CA ASP A 15 -13.39 17.06 -6.16
C ASP A 15 -12.12 17.41 -5.37
N ARG A 16 -11.77 16.62 -4.35
CA ARG A 16 -10.57 16.88 -3.54
C ARG A 16 -9.29 16.64 -4.38
N PRO A 17 -8.24 17.48 -4.23
CA PRO A 17 -7.01 17.33 -5.01
C PRO A 17 -6.35 15.96 -4.88
N HIS A 18 -6.23 15.43 -3.66
CA HIS A 18 -5.64 14.11 -3.44
C HIS A 18 -6.47 12.96 -4.03
N MET A 19 -7.79 13.10 -4.12
CA MET A 19 -8.64 12.12 -4.81
C MET A 19 -8.41 12.14 -6.32
N LYS A 20 -8.29 13.33 -6.92
CA LYS A 20 -8.00 13.46 -8.36
C LYS A 20 -6.65 12.83 -8.72
N ILE A 21 -5.62 13.11 -7.92
CA ILE A 21 -4.29 12.51 -8.11
C ILE A 21 -4.37 10.98 -7.97
N ALA A 22 -4.96 10.47 -6.88
CA ALA A 22 -5.04 9.03 -6.68
C ALA A 22 -5.83 8.33 -7.79
N ILE A 23 -6.94 8.92 -8.27
CA ILE A 23 -7.73 8.27 -9.31
C ILE A 23 -7.06 8.33 -10.69
N GLU A 24 -6.18 9.29 -10.95
CA GLU A 24 -5.32 9.28 -12.14
C GLU A 24 -4.38 8.06 -12.11
N SER A 25 -3.78 7.76 -10.96
CA SER A 25 -2.99 6.55 -10.74
C SER A 25 -3.81 5.28 -10.92
N CYS A 26 -5.02 5.24 -10.37
CA CYS A 26 -5.97 4.13 -10.51
C CYS A 26 -6.26 3.83 -11.99
N VAL A 27 -6.58 4.87 -12.77
CA VAL A 27 -6.80 4.77 -14.22
C VAL A 27 -5.56 4.22 -14.92
N GLY A 28 -4.37 4.72 -14.55
CA GLY A 28 -3.10 4.29 -15.12
C GLY A 28 -2.80 2.80 -14.95
N VAL A 29 -3.27 2.17 -13.87
CA VAL A 29 -3.22 0.71 -13.65
C VAL A 29 -4.31 0.00 -14.46
N VAL A 30 -5.56 0.44 -14.33
CA VAL A 30 -6.71 -0.23 -14.97
C VAL A 30 -6.56 -0.26 -16.50
N GLU A 31 -5.97 0.78 -17.11
CA GLU A 31 -5.70 0.84 -18.55
C GLU A 31 -4.67 -0.19 -19.05
N LEU A 32 -3.88 -0.80 -18.15
CA LEU A 32 -2.94 -1.87 -18.52
C LEU A 32 -3.64 -3.22 -18.67
N TRP A 33 -4.89 -3.34 -18.20
CA TRP A 33 -5.65 -4.59 -18.26
C TRP A 33 -6.51 -4.70 -19.54
N PRO A 34 -6.62 -5.90 -20.14
CA PRO A 34 -5.99 -7.15 -19.71
C PRO A 34 -4.51 -7.20 -20.10
N LEU A 35 -3.67 -7.79 -19.24
CA LEU A 35 -2.25 -7.99 -19.52
C LEU A 35 -2.06 -8.86 -20.78
N GLN A 36 -1.13 -8.50 -21.66
CA GLN A 36 -0.98 -9.11 -22.98
C GLN A 36 0.26 -9.99 -23.10
N THR A 37 1.28 -9.74 -22.29
CA THR A 37 2.58 -10.42 -22.37
C THR A 37 2.84 -11.27 -21.14
N VAL A 38 3.63 -12.34 -21.32
CA VAL A 38 4.09 -13.18 -20.20
C VAL A 38 4.86 -12.36 -19.17
N GLN A 39 5.67 -11.38 -19.62
CA GLN A 39 6.41 -10.49 -18.74
C GLN A 39 5.49 -9.67 -17.84
N GLU A 40 4.42 -9.09 -18.39
CA GLU A 40 3.44 -8.34 -17.59
C GLU A 40 2.77 -9.25 -16.55
N MET A 41 2.43 -10.49 -16.91
CA MET A 41 1.83 -11.45 -15.97
C MET A 41 2.81 -11.88 -14.87
N GLU A 42 4.10 -12.09 -15.20
CA GLU A 42 5.15 -12.38 -14.21
C GLU A 42 5.41 -11.18 -13.29
N ASN A 43 5.39 -9.96 -13.84
CA ASN A 43 5.52 -8.73 -13.06
C ASN A 43 4.33 -8.56 -12.09
N ASP A 44 3.11 -8.83 -12.55
CA ASP A 44 1.91 -8.77 -11.71
C ASP A 44 1.96 -9.80 -10.59
N ALA A 45 2.32 -11.05 -10.91
CA ALA A 45 2.50 -12.11 -9.91
C ALA A 45 3.48 -11.67 -8.82
N LYS A 46 4.67 -11.18 -9.20
CA LYS A 46 5.65 -10.67 -8.24
C LYS A 46 5.12 -9.50 -7.41
N TYR A 47 4.43 -8.55 -8.03
CA TYR A 47 3.80 -7.44 -7.30
C TYR A 47 2.82 -7.94 -6.25
N THR A 48 1.99 -8.94 -6.57
CA THR A 48 1.02 -9.50 -5.62
C THR A 48 1.70 -10.22 -4.44
N GLU A 49 2.81 -10.91 -4.67
CA GLU A 49 3.64 -11.53 -3.62
C GLU A 49 4.23 -10.45 -2.70
N ASP A 50 4.85 -9.41 -3.28
CA ASP A 50 5.43 -8.28 -2.54
C ASP A 50 4.36 -7.51 -1.74
N LEU A 51 3.15 -7.36 -2.28
CA LEU A 51 2.03 -6.74 -1.60
C LEU A 51 1.60 -7.57 -0.38
N GLN A 52 1.49 -8.90 -0.52
CA GLN A 52 1.13 -9.79 0.59
C GLN A 52 2.17 -9.75 1.71
N VAL A 53 3.47 -9.77 1.38
CA VAL A 53 4.56 -9.63 2.36
C VAL A 53 4.45 -8.31 3.13
N ARG A 54 4.15 -7.20 2.45
CA ARG A 54 3.96 -5.90 3.11
C ARG A 54 2.73 -5.87 4.02
N PHE A 55 1.63 -6.48 3.59
CA PHE A 55 0.41 -6.62 4.40
C PHE A 55 0.66 -7.47 5.64
N SER A 56 1.28 -8.65 5.50
CA SER A 56 1.53 -9.54 6.63
C SER A 56 2.51 -8.94 7.64
N CYS A 57 3.51 -8.21 7.15
CA CYS A 57 4.42 -7.44 7.99
C CYS A 57 3.68 -6.34 8.78
N THR A 58 2.77 -5.59 8.14
CA THR A 58 1.94 -4.58 8.82
C THR A 58 1.02 -5.20 9.87
N MET A 59 0.36 -6.31 9.56
CA MET A 59 -0.50 -7.04 10.50
C MET A 59 0.30 -7.58 11.69
N ALA A 60 1.46 -8.19 11.45
CA ALA A 60 2.32 -8.70 12.51
C ALA A 60 2.84 -7.59 13.42
N ARG A 61 3.22 -6.44 12.85
CA ARG A 61 3.61 -5.24 13.59
C ARG A 61 2.49 -4.72 14.49
N ALA A 62 1.26 -4.68 13.98
CA ALA A 62 0.09 -4.29 14.77
C ALA A 62 -0.19 -5.28 15.90
N MET A 63 -0.20 -6.59 15.62
CA MET A 63 -0.44 -7.64 16.63
C MET A 63 0.59 -7.62 17.76
N LEU A 64 1.87 -7.41 17.43
CA LEU A 64 2.96 -7.37 18.40
C LEU A 64 3.19 -5.99 19.02
N ARG A 65 2.42 -4.98 18.59
CA ARG A 65 2.61 -3.56 18.97
C ARG A 65 4.05 -3.07 18.72
N LEU A 66 4.64 -3.52 17.61
CA LEU A 66 5.98 -3.17 17.17
C LEU A 66 5.89 -2.24 15.96
N SER A 67 6.22 -0.96 16.10
CA SER A 67 6.17 -0.04 14.96
C SER A 67 7.15 -0.43 13.85
N HIS A 68 8.41 -0.75 14.17
CA HIS A 68 9.44 -1.06 13.17
C HIS A 68 10.29 -2.30 13.50
N GLY A 69 9.78 -3.18 14.37
CA GLY A 69 10.56 -4.29 14.93
C GLY A 69 10.81 -5.47 13.96
N ILE A 70 10.07 -5.54 12.85
CA ILE A 70 10.13 -6.67 11.91
C ILE A 70 10.90 -6.27 10.66
N ASN A 71 12.03 -6.94 10.43
CA ASN A 71 12.85 -6.80 9.24
C ASN A 71 12.12 -7.36 8.01
N PRO A 72 12.06 -6.65 6.87
CA PRO A 72 11.44 -7.15 5.63
C PRO A 72 11.91 -8.55 5.21
N SER A 73 13.20 -8.84 5.32
CA SER A 73 13.75 -10.17 4.97
C SER A 73 13.21 -11.31 5.84
N VAL A 74 12.80 -11.02 7.08
CA VAL A 74 12.13 -12.00 7.95
C VAL A 74 10.72 -12.25 7.45
N ALA A 75 9.99 -11.20 7.06
CA ALA A 75 8.64 -11.34 6.49
C ALA A 75 8.66 -12.13 5.17
N GLU A 76 9.61 -11.85 4.29
CA GLU A 76 9.85 -12.62 3.05
C GLU A 76 10.17 -14.08 3.36
N ALA A 77 11.09 -14.37 4.30
CA ALA A 77 11.43 -15.74 4.64
C ALA A 77 10.23 -16.53 5.19
N VAL A 78 9.38 -15.93 6.02
CA VAL A 78 8.15 -16.58 6.51
C VAL A 78 7.13 -16.77 5.39
N TYR A 79 7.01 -15.82 4.47
CA TYR A 79 6.18 -15.97 3.27
C TYR A 79 6.62 -17.16 2.40
N GLU A 80 7.93 -17.35 2.25
CA GLU A 80 8.55 -18.51 1.57
C GLU A 80 8.45 -19.83 2.36
N GLY A 81 7.80 -19.84 3.53
CA GLY A 81 7.53 -21.03 4.32
C GLY A 81 8.58 -21.36 5.39
N MET A 82 9.41 -20.41 5.81
CA MET A 82 10.33 -20.61 6.92
C MET A 82 9.62 -20.49 8.27
N ASP A 83 9.49 -21.61 8.98
CA ASP A 83 8.89 -21.67 10.32
C ASP A 83 9.88 -21.36 11.46
N GLU A 84 11.19 -21.39 11.19
CA GLU A 84 12.24 -21.08 12.16
C GLU A 84 13.35 -20.25 11.51
N ILE A 85 13.60 -19.05 12.04
CA ILE A 85 14.63 -18.13 11.52
C ILE A 85 15.68 -17.87 12.62
N PRO A 86 16.95 -18.25 12.41
CA PRO A 86 18.00 -18.05 13.41
C PRO A 86 18.14 -16.58 13.83
N GLY A 87 18.08 -16.33 15.15
CA GLY A 87 18.20 -14.98 15.71
C GLY A 87 16.92 -14.12 15.62
N CYS A 88 15.82 -14.68 15.11
CA CYS A 88 14.50 -14.07 15.15
C CYS A 88 13.69 -14.59 16.34
N ASP A 89 12.85 -13.73 16.91
CA ASP A 89 11.91 -14.13 17.96
C ASP A 89 10.83 -15.06 17.36
N PRO A 90 10.56 -16.24 17.94
CA PRO A 90 9.47 -17.11 17.51
C PRO A 90 8.09 -16.42 17.48
N GLU A 91 7.85 -15.44 18.35
CA GLU A 91 6.59 -14.66 18.33
C GLU A 91 6.43 -13.85 17.04
N ILE A 92 7.54 -13.31 16.49
CA ILE A 92 7.53 -12.60 15.20
C ILE A 92 7.18 -13.55 14.06
N VAL A 93 7.81 -14.73 14.03
CA VAL A 93 7.53 -15.75 13.00
C VAL A 93 6.08 -16.23 13.08
N GLN A 94 5.56 -16.47 14.29
CA GLN A 94 4.17 -16.86 14.49
C GLN A 94 3.19 -15.77 14.07
N ALA A 95 3.46 -14.51 14.41
CA ALA A 95 2.61 -13.39 14.02
C ALA A 95 2.56 -13.21 12.49
N LEU A 96 3.71 -13.30 11.82
CA LEU A 96 3.79 -13.27 10.34
C LEU A 96 3.05 -14.45 9.70
N THR A 97 3.18 -15.64 10.27
CA THR A 97 2.47 -16.85 9.80
C THR A 97 0.96 -16.67 9.88
N ARG A 98 0.44 -16.22 11.03
CA ARG A 98 -1.00 -15.90 11.18
C ARG A 98 -1.45 -14.82 10.21
N ALA A 99 -0.64 -13.79 10.03
CA ALA A 99 -0.93 -12.71 9.11
C ALA A 99 -1.04 -13.19 7.65
N ASN A 100 -0.12 -14.05 7.19
CA ASN A 100 -0.20 -14.67 5.86
C ASN A 100 -1.45 -15.56 5.73
N GLN A 101 -1.73 -16.40 6.74
CA GLN A 101 -2.92 -17.25 6.76
C GLN A 101 -4.22 -16.45 6.67
N ALA A 102 -4.34 -15.36 7.44
CA ALA A 102 -5.51 -14.49 7.39
C ALA A 102 -5.68 -13.80 6.02
N TYR A 103 -4.57 -13.39 5.38
CA TYR A 103 -4.57 -12.85 4.03
C TYR A 103 -5.07 -13.89 3.01
N ASP A 104 -4.53 -15.11 3.06
CA ASP A 104 -4.90 -16.20 2.14
C ASP A 104 -6.36 -16.62 2.28
N VAL A 105 -6.88 -16.69 3.50
CA VAL A 105 -8.30 -16.99 3.77
C VAL A 105 -9.20 -15.94 3.13
N MET A 106 -8.87 -14.66 3.25
CA MET A 106 -9.68 -13.58 2.71
C MET A 106 -9.72 -13.53 1.18
N ARG A 107 -8.67 -14.02 0.50
CA ARG A 107 -8.54 -13.98 -0.97
C ARG A 107 -9.73 -14.58 -1.73
N ASN A 108 -10.43 -15.54 -1.12
CA ASN A 108 -11.60 -16.18 -1.73
C ASN A 108 -12.91 -15.39 -1.53
N TYR A 109 -12.89 -14.28 -0.78
CA TYR A 109 -14.10 -13.51 -0.49
C TYR A 109 -14.68 -12.87 -1.75
N SER A 110 -13.84 -12.23 -2.57
CA SER A 110 -14.27 -11.56 -3.79
C SER A 110 -15.06 -12.49 -4.74
N GLU A 111 -14.69 -13.77 -4.81
CA GLU A 111 -15.37 -14.78 -5.62
C GLU A 111 -16.61 -15.38 -4.94
N THR A 112 -16.54 -15.63 -3.62
CA THR A 112 -17.56 -16.43 -2.91
C THR A 112 -18.63 -15.59 -2.21
N ASN A 113 -18.32 -14.35 -1.87
CA ASN A 113 -19.12 -13.51 -0.97
C ASN A 113 -19.39 -14.17 0.40
N ASN A 114 -18.53 -15.10 0.83
CA ASN A 114 -18.73 -15.84 2.06
C ASN A 114 -18.28 -15.01 3.28
N ALA A 115 -19.25 -14.54 4.06
CA ALA A 115 -19.00 -13.77 5.28
C ALA A 115 -18.17 -14.55 6.32
N ASP A 116 -18.18 -15.89 6.32
CA ASP A 116 -17.40 -16.69 7.27
C ASP A 116 -15.89 -16.46 7.14
N LEU A 117 -15.40 -16.12 5.94
CA LEU A 117 -13.98 -15.84 5.70
C LEU A 117 -13.48 -14.63 6.51
N PHE A 118 -14.33 -13.63 6.71
CA PHE A 118 -14.01 -12.46 7.55
C PHE A 118 -13.77 -12.88 9.01
N PHE A 119 -14.62 -13.76 9.53
CA PHE A 119 -14.53 -14.25 10.91
C PHE A 119 -13.39 -15.24 11.10
N GLU A 120 -13.12 -16.09 10.09
CA GLU A 120 -11.96 -16.98 10.08
C GLU A 120 -10.65 -16.18 10.07
N ALA A 121 -10.54 -15.14 9.24
CA ALA A 121 -9.39 -14.24 9.27
C ALA A 121 -9.23 -13.53 10.62
N ALA A 122 -10.33 -13.09 11.25
CA ALA A 122 -10.30 -12.50 12.58
C ALA A 122 -9.81 -13.50 13.66
N ASP A 123 -10.29 -14.74 13.62
CA ASP A 123 -9.88 -15.81 14.56
C ASP A 123 -8.38 -16.15 14.40
N ILE A 124 -7.90 -16.26 13.16
CA ILE A 124 -6.48 -16.48 12.86
C ILE A 124 -5.60 -15.35 13.43
N LEU A 125 -6.06 -14.10 13.33
CA LEU A 125 -5.39 -12.94 13.90
C LEU A 125 -5.55 -12.83 15.43
N GLY A 126 -6.28 -13.74 16.07
CA GLY A 126 -6.51 -13.77 17.51
C GLY A 126 -7.49 -12.72 18.00
N ILE A 127 -8.41 -12.27 17.14
CA ILE A 127 -9.40 -11.24 17.45
C ILE A 127 -10.69 -11.90 17.91
N PHE A 128 -11.06 -11.64 19.17
CA PHE A 128 -12.38 -12.01 19.66
C PHE A 128 -13.43 -10.99 19.20
N ILE A 129 -14.45 -11.48 18.49
CA ILE A 129 -15.64 -10.73 18.06
C ILE A 129 -16.83 -11.27 18.85
N ASP A 130 -17.54 -10.41 19.57
CA ASP A 130 -18.74 -10.84 20.29
C ASP A 130 -19.93 -11.04 19.35
N ALA A 131 -20.94 -11.77 19.84
CA ALA A 131 -22.09 -12.16 19.03
C ALA A 131 -22.91 -10.98 18.49
N HIS A 132 -22.90 -9.82 19.18
CA HIS A 132 -23.60 -8.64 18.70
C HIS A 132 -22.87 -8.06 17.48
N VAL A 133 -21.58 -7.79 17.62
CA VAL A 133 -20.74 -7.27 16.53
C VAL A 133 -20.73 -8.23 15.34
N GLU A 134 -20.61 -9.54 15.57
CA GLU A 134 -20.68 -10.56 14.50
C GLU A 134 -21.99 -10.46 13.72
N THR A 135 -23.12 -10.37 14.42
CA THR A 135 -24.44 -10.27 13.78
C THR A 135 -24.54 -9.02 12.90
N GLU A 136 -24.04 -7.87 13.37
CA GLU A 136 -24.09 -6.62 12.62
C GLU A 136 -23.12 -6.62 11.43
N VAL A 137 -21.92 -7.18 11.58
CA VAL A 137 -20.97 -7.36 10.47
C VAL A 137 -21.60 -8.25 9.38
N ARG A 138 -22.18 -9.42 9.75
CA ARG A 138 -22.86 -10.30 8.79
C ARG A 138 -23.99 -9.58 8.05
N ASN A 139 -24.79 -8.78 8.77
CA ASN A 139 -25.86 -7.98 8.17
C ASN A 139 -25.32 -6.97 7.15
N ILE A 140 -24.22 -6.29 7.45
CA ILE A 140 -23.59 -5.35 6.51
C ILE A 140 -23.06 -6.08 5.29
N LEU A 141 -22.27 -7.14 5.48
CA LEU A 141 -21.70 -7.91 4.38
C LEU A 141 -22.80 -8.45 3.46
N GLN A 142 -23.86 -9.03 4.01
CA GLN A 142 -25.00 -9.50 3.23
C GLN A 142 -25.66 -8.36 2.42
N LYS A 143 -25.91 -7.20 3.04
CA LYS A 143 -26.50 -6.04 2.33
C LYS A 143 -25.62 -5.58 1.18
N ILE A 144 -24.29 -5.53 1.36
CA ILE A 144 -23.36 -5.14 0.30
C ILE A 144 -23.39 -6.13 -0.86
N VAL A 145 -23.42 -7.43 -0.58
CA VAL A 145 -23.58 -8.47 -1.61
C VAL A 145 -24.90 -8.29 -2.38
N GLU A 146 -26.00 -7.99 -1.68
CA GLU A 146 -27.29 -7.71 -2.30
C GLU A 146 -27.24 -6.44 -3.17
N TYR A 147 -26.60 -5.37 -2.71
CA TYR A 147 -26.42 -4.13 -3.48
C TYR A 147 -25.57 -4.34 -4.74
N ILE A 148 -24.44 -5.05 -4.62
CA ILE A 148 -23.58 -5.38 -5.77
C ILE A 148 -24.35 -6.27 -6.74
N ARG A 149 -25.08 -7.29 -6.27
CA ARG A 149 -25.90 -8.13 -7.15
C ARG A 149 -27.01 -7.34 -7.84
N GLN A 150 -27.69 -6.42 -7.15
CA GLN A 150 -28.74 -5.59 -7.75
C GLN A 150 -28.19 -4.60 -8.77
N SER A 151 -26.98 -4.06 -8.56
CA SER A 151 -26.30 -3.21 -9.55
C SER A 151 -25.74 -4.00 -10.74
N VAL A 152 -25.44 -5.30 -10.56
CA VAL A 152 -24.95 -6.20 -11.61
C VAL A 152 -26.10 -6.92 -12.36
N SER A 153 -27.27 -7.08 -11.76
CA SER A 153 -28.40 -7.84 -12.32
C SER A 153 -29.37 -6.96 -13.11
N LEU A 154 -29.05 -6.65 -14.37
CA LEU A 154 -30.06 -6.33 -15.38
C LEU A 154 -29.89 -7.24 -16.59
N GLY A 155 -30.79 -8.22 -16.70
CA GLY A 155 -31.23 -8.70 -18.00
C GLY A 155 -31.91 -7.56 -18.75
N PHE A 156 -31.66 -7.49 -20.05
CA PHE A 156 -32.27 -6.55 -20.99
C PHE A 156 -33.78 -6.39 -20.77
N ASP A 157 -34.24 -5.17 -20.45
CA ASP A 157 -35.10 -4.31 -21.31
C ASP A 157 -35.36 -2.94 -20.63
N GLY A 158 -35.36 -1.86 -21.40
CA GLY A 158 -35.89 -0.54 -20.99
C GLY A 158 -34.92 0.44 -20.32
N GLY A 159 -34.51 1.48 -21.07
CA GLY A 159 -33.62 2.55 -20.61
C GLY A 159 -34.28 3.56 -19.67
N ALA A 160 -33.68 3.74 -18.48
CA ALA A 160 -33.68 4.98 -17.67
C ALA A 160 -32.90 4.77 -16.35
N LEU A 161 -31.68 4.23 -16.39
CA LEU A 161 -30.76 4.12 -15.23
C LEU A 161 -29.31 4.32 -15.72
N GLU A 162 -29.02 5.52 -16.21
CA GLU A 162 -27.67 5.98 -16.53
C GLU A 162 -27.15 6.73 -15.31
N ASP A 163 -26.27 6.11 -14.52
CA ASP A 163 -25.14 6.75 -13.77
C ASP A 163 -24.61 5.96 -12.55
N VAL A 164 -25.09 4.73 -12.30
CA VAL A 164 -24.38 3.78 -11.40
C VAL A 164 -24.28 2.39 -12.05
N ASN A 165 -24.04 2.36 -13.36
CA ASN A 165 -24.13 1.13 -14.13
C ASN A 165 -22.74 0.52 -14.38
N TYR A 166 -22.65 -0.77 -14.04
CA TYR A 166 -21.60 -1.75 -14.33
C TYR A 166 -20.35 -1.71 -13.46
N CYS A 167 -20.06 -2.82 -12.76
CA CYS A 167 -18.71 -3.22 -12.35
C CYS A 167 -18.02 -3.98 -13.51
N TYR A 168 -17.94 -3.37 -14.69
CA TYR A 168 -17.10 -3.95 -15.76
C TYR A 168 -15.64 -3.71 -15.42
N ALA A 169 -14.82 -4.76 -15.53
CA ALA A 169 -13.37 -4.73 -15.34
C ALA A 169 -12.65 -3.70 -16.22
N PHE A 170 -13.27 -3.25 -17.32
CA PHE A 170 -12.70 -2.30 -18.28
C PHE A 170 -13.14 -0.84 -18.08
N THR A 171 -13.79 -0.50 -16.97
CA THR A 171 -14.22 0.88 -16.74
C THR A 171 -13.04 1.75 -16.31
N THR A 172 -12.60 2.65 -17.20
CA THR A 172 -11.50 3.60 -16.94
C THR A 172 -12.00 5.02 -16.64
N THR A 173 -13.32 5.22 -16.53
CA THR A 173 -13.87 6.57 -16.26
C THR A 173 -13.50 7.00 -14.83
N PRO A 174 -12.75 8.11 -14.64
CA PRO A 174 -12.28 8.52 -13.31
C PRO A 174 -13.43 8.68 -12.31
N ARG A 175 -14.54 9.30 -12.74
CA ARG A 175 -15.73 9.49 -11.89
C ARG A 175 -16.32 8.17 -11.40
N THR A 176 -16.38 7.14 -12.26
CA THR A 176 -16.92 5.83 -11.87
C THR A 176 -15.99 5.13 -10.90
N LEU A 177 -14.68 5.11 -11.19
CA LEU A 177 -13.68 4.53 -10.30
C LEU A 177 -13.64 5.25 -8.94
N THR A 178 -13.79 6.58 -8.91
CA THR A 178 -13.91 7.35 -7.66
C THR A 178 -15.12 6.89 -6.85
N GLY A 179 -16.28 6.73 -7.49
CA GLY A 179 -17.49 6.28 -6.82
C GLY A 179 -17.34 4.88 -6.23
N ARG A 180 -16.74 3.95 -6.99
CA ARG A 180 -16.47 2.58 -6.55
C ARG A 180 -15.51 2.53 -5.38
N PHE A 181 -14.37 3.23 -5.48
CA PHE A 181 -13.39 3.27 -4.41
C PHE A 181 -13.96 3.88 -3.12
N LEU A 182 -14.68 5.00 -3.22
CA LEU A 182 -15.32 5.63 -2.06
C LEU A 182 -16.41 4.77 -1.44
N ALA A 183 -17.14 3.99 -2.24
CA ALA A 183 -18.11 3.03 -1.73
C ALA A 183 -17.40 1.93 -0.91
N ALA A 184 -16.29 1.37 -1.40
CA ALA A 184 -15.50 0.40 -0.65
C ALA A 184 -14.97 0.98 0.67
N LEU A 185 -14.43 2.21 0.65
CA LEU A 185 -13.98 2.90 1.88
C LEU A 185 -15.12 3.19 2.86
N ALA A 186 -16.32 3.51 2.37
CA ALA A 186 -17.48 3.77 3.23
C ALA A 186 -17.95 2.52 3.97
N VAL A 187 -17.94 1.36 3.29
CA VAL A 187 -18.20 0.06 3.93
C VAL A 187 -17.13 -0.25 4.95
N GLY A 188 -15.85 -0.07 4.57
CA GLY A 188 -14.72 -0.22 5.48
C GLY A 188 -14.83 0.67 6.73
N ASP A 189 -15.24 1.93 6.57
CA ASP A 189 -15.44 2.85 7.70
C ASP A 189 -16.47 2.32 8.69
N GLY A 190 -17.64 1.88 8.19
CA GLY A 190 -18.71 1.32 9.02
C GLY A 190 -18.29 0.04 9.75
N LEU A 191 -17.60 -0.86 9.06
CA LEU A 191 -17.07 -2.09 9.66
C LEU A 191 -16.01 -1.79 10.73
N MET A 192 -15.11 -0.85 10.48
CA MET A 192 -14.12 -0.43 11.48
C MET A 192 -14.78 0.21 12.72
N ASN A 193 -15.87 0.96 12.57
CA ASN A 193 -16.61 1.51 13.72
C ASN A 193 -17.24 0.41 14.58
N LEU A 194 -17.81 -0.62 13.94
CA LEU A 194 -18.35 -1.81 14.63
C LEU A 194 -17.26 -2.62 15.34
N MET A 195 -16.17 -2.89 14.62
CA MET A 195 -15.04 -3.66 15.17
C MET A 195 -14.40 -2.97 16.38
N CYS A 196 -14.52 -1.64 16.51
CA CYS A 196 -14.03 -0.88 17.65
C CYS A 196 -15.11 -0.58 18.71
N GLU A 197 -16.29 -1.20 18.64
CA GLU A 197 -17.37 -1.01 19.60
C GLU A 197 -16.96 -1.45 21.01
N GLY A 198 -17.10 -0.53 21.99
CA GLY A 198 -16.76 -0.81 23.39
C GLY A 198 -15.26 -0.96 23.69
N ILE A 199 -14.39 -0.64 22.71
CA ILE A 199 -12.94 -0.81 22.85
C ILE A 199 -12.29 0.56 23.06
N ASP A 200 -11.57 0.71 24.17
CA ASP A 200 -10.89 1.97 24.52
C ASP A 200 -9.39 1.94 24.15
N ASP A 201 -8.74 0.76 24.16
CA ASP A 201 -7.33 0.63 23.81
C ASP A 201 -7.11 0.80 22.30
N VAL A 202 -6.40 1.86 21.90
CA VAL A 202 -6.13 2.20 20.49
C VAL A 202 -5.28 1.12 19.80
N ASP A 203 -4.37 0.47 20.54
CA ASP A 203 -3.59 -0.64 19.97
C ASP A 203 -4.50 -1.83 19.67
N GLU A 204 -5.41 -2.15 20.59
CA GLU A 204 -6.41 -3.22 20.40
C GLU A 204 -7.38 -2.89 19.24
N GLN A 205 -7.82 -1.63 19.13
CA GLN A 205 -8.58 -1.16 17.97
C GLN A 205 -7.80 -1.34 16.67
N THR A 206 -6.49 -1.07 16.68
CA THR A 206 -5.62 -1.21 15.51
C THR A 206 -5.53 -2.67 15.05
N VAL A 207 -5.46 -3.63 15.98
CA VAL A 207 -5.52 -5.05 15.65
C VAL A 207 -6.92 -5.44 15.15
N ARG A 208 -8.00 -4.93 15.77
CA ARG A 208 -9.37 -5.25 15.39
C ARG A 208 -9.78 -4.79 13.98
N VAL A 209 -9.14 -3.75 13.43
CA VAL A 209 -9.43 -3.29 12.06
C VAL A 209 -8.71 -4.09 10.97
N LEU A 210 -7.77 -4.98 11.31
CA LEU A 210 -6.98 -5.73 10.31
C LEU A 210 -7.85 -6.59 9.35
N PRO A 211 -8.85 -7.37 9.81
CA PRO A 211 -9.74 -8.09 8.90
C PRO A 211 -10.53 -7.15 7.99
N VAL A 212 -10.84 -5.94 8.46
CA VAL A 212 -11.53 -4.92 7.66
C VAL A 212 -10.64 -4.40 6.54
N MET A 213 -9.33 -4.23 6.79
CA MET A 213 -8.38 -3.83 5.76
C MET A 213 -8.23 -4.89 4.66
N LEU A 214 -8.21 -6.17 5.02
CA LEU A 214 -8.25 -7.28 4.05
C LEU A 214 -9.55 -7.25 3.25
N TYR A 215 -10.69 -7.12 3.93
CA TYR A 215 -12.00 -7.05 3.30
C TYR A 215 -12.16 -5.87 2.33
N ILE A 216 -11.58 -4.70 2.63
CA ILE A 216 -11.61 -3.55 1.72
C ILE A 216 -10.98 -3.91 0.37
N ASN A 217 -9.86 -4.64 0.36
CA ASN A 217 -9.23 -5.07 -0.89
C ASN A 217 -10.09 -6.08 -1.66
N GLU A 218 -10.71 -7.04 -0.98
CA GLU A 218 -11.64 -7.98 -1.61
C GLU A 218 -12.87 -7.27 -2.21
N LEU A 219 -13.35 -6.24 -1.52
CA LEU A 219 -14.44 -5.40 -2.02
C LEU A 219 -13.98 -4.52 -3.19
N CYS A 220 -12.75 -3.99 -3.17
CA CYS A 220 -12.15 -3.29 -4.30
C CYS A 220 -12.07 -4.20 -5.53
N GLU A 221 -11.64 -5.46 -5.37
CA GLU A 221 -11.60 -6.46 -6.44
C GLU A 221 -12.99 -6.67 -7.07
N GLN A 222 -14.03 -6.86 -6.24
CA GLN A 222 -15.42 -6.97 -6.73
C GLN A 222 -15.91 -5.72 -7.47
N MET A 223 -15.39 -4.56 -7.08
CA MET A 223 -15.68 -3.28 -7.72
C MET A 223 -14.70 -2.94 -8.85
N ALA A 224 -13.80 -3.84 -9.26
CA ALA A 224 -12.76 -3.59 -10.24
C ALA A 224 -11.99 -2.29 -9.98
N VAL A 225 -11.56 -2.12 -8.73
CA VAL A 225 -10.61 -1.12 -8.25
C VAL A 225 -9.35 -1.88 -7.83
N PRO A 226 -8.14 -1.48 -8.27
CA PRO A 226 -6.93 -2.20 -7.88
C PRO A 226 -6.70 -2.18 -6.36
N PRO A 227 -5.99 -3.17 -5.80
CA PRO A 227 -5.79 -3.27 -4.36
C PRO A 227 -5.06 -2.05 -3.81
N ILE A 228 -5.30 -1.75 -2.53
CA ILE A 228 -4.67 -0.67 -1.79
C ILE A 228 -3.75 -1.23 -0.70
N TYR A 229 -2.81 -0.42 -0.25
CA TYR A 229 -1.95 -0.74 0.89
C TYR A 229 -1.90 0.43 1.88
N VAL A 230 -2.03 0.14 3.17
CA VAL A 230 -1.88 1.12 4.25
C VAL A 230 -0.89 0.56 5.27
N GLY A 231 0.27 1.19 5.39
CA GLY A 231 1.30 0.76 6.33
C GLY A 231 0.94 1.00 7.79
N ASP A 232 1.66 0.33 8.69
CA ASP A 232 1.42 0.30 10.15
C ASP A 232 1.31 1.70 10.80
N VAL A 233 2.20 2.62 10.44
CA VAL A 233 2.18 4.01 10.96
C VAL A 233 0.91 4.74 10.57
N THR A 234 0.51 4.65 9.29
CA THR A 234 -0.70 5.31 8.79
C THR A 234 -1.94 4.67 9.38
N LEU A 235 -1.99 3.34 9.47
CA LEU A 235 -3.09 2.60 10.07
C LEU A 235 -3.30 3.00 11.53
N SER A 236 -2.24 2.95 12.35
CA SER A 236 -2.30 3.30 13.77
C SER A 236 -2.72 4.77 13.97
N ARG A 237 -2.17 5.68 13.15
CA ARG A 237 -2.57 7.10 13.16
C ARG A 237 -4.04 7.29 12.80
N MET A 238 -4.52 6.60 11.77
CA MET A 238 -5.91 6.67 11.33
C MET A 238 -6.85 6.20 12.45
N VAL A 239 -6.55 5.06 13.08
CA VAL A 239 -7.33 4.51 14.20
C VAL A 239 -7.34 5.48 15.39
N ALA A 240 -6.18 6.03 15.77
CA ALA A 240 -6.09 7.01 16.85
C ALA A 240 -6.94 8.27 16.60
N LEU A 241 -6.91 8.80 15.36
CA LEU A 241 -7.71 9.97 14.98
C LEU A 241 -9.21 9.66 15.02
N ARG A 242 -9.61 8.47 14.56
CA ARG A 242 -11.01 8.02 14.63
C ARG A 242 -11.48 7.87 16.08
N ASN A 243 -10.64 7.29 16.94
CA ASN A 243 -10.95 7.18 18.36
C ASN A 243 -11.15 8.56 19.02
N ALA A 244 -10.27 9.52 18.72
CA ALA A 244 -10.41 10.89 19.23
C ALA A 244 -11.71 11.59 18.78
N VAL A 245 -12.25 11.27 17.60
CA VAL A 245 -13.57 11.76 17.16
C VAL A 245 -14.70 11.15 17.97
N ARG A 246 -14.61 9.85 18.30
CA ARG A 246 -15.57 9.15 19.15
C ARG A 246 -15.58 9.72 20.56
N GLU A 247 -14.40 9.85 21.18
CA GLU A 247 -14.24 10.42 22.53
C GLU A 247 -14.76 11.86 22.63
N ALA A 248 -14.63 12.64 21.55
CA ALA A 248 -15.16 13.99 21.47
C ALA A 248 -16.70 14.06 21.31
N GLY A 249 -17.41 12.92 21.30
CA GLY A 249 -18.86 12.86 21.06
C GLY A 249 -19.26 13.33 19.66
N ARG A 250 -18.34 13.24 18.69
CA ARG A 250 -18.57 13.68 17.30
C ARG A 250 -18.79 12.50 16.35
N ALA A 251 -18.70 11.26 16.83
CA ALA A 251 -19.10 10.10 16.04
C ALA A 251 -20.62 9.89 16.11
N THR A 252 -21.20 9.40 15.02
CA THR A 252 -22.58 8.92 15.01
C THR A 252 -22.68 7.73 15.98
N PRO A 253 -23.67 7.71 16.90
CA PRO A 253 -23.87 6.55 17.76
C PRO A 253 -24.11 5.30 16.91
N LEU A 254 -23.48 4.19 17.32
CA LEU A 254 -23.60 2.95 16.57
C LEU A 254 -25.07 2.53 16.48
N GLU A 255 -25.88 2.67 17.53
CA GLU A 255 -27.30 2.29 17.48
C GLU A 255 -28.09 2.99 16.37
N GLU A 256 -27.65 4.19 15.99
CA GLU A 256 -28.22 4.98 14.89
C GLU A 256 -27.68 4.53 13.53
N ASN A 257 -26.35 4.48 13.36
CA ASN A 257 -25.70 4.07 12.12
C ASN A 257 -24.22 3.74 12.37
N SER A 258 -23.74 2.62 11.84
CA SER A 258 -22.30 2.31 11.91
C SER A 258 -21.44 3.18 10.98
N PHE A 259 -22.02 3.71 9.89
CA PHE A 259 -21.35 4.72 9.07
C PHE A 259 -21.38 6.08 9.76
N CYS A 260 -20.24 6.78 9.81
CA CYS A 260 -20.16 8.12 10.37
C CYS A 260 -19.33 9.05 9.47
N ASP A 261 -19.91 10.18 9.06
CA ASP A 261 -19.26 11.18 8.20
C ASP A 261 -17.88 11.64 8.73
N ASN A 262 -17.75 11.79 10.05
CA ASN A 262 -16.51 12.26 10.68
C ASN A 262 -15.41 11.19 10.70
N THR A 263 -15.75 9.92 10.98
CA THR A 263 -14.76 8.83 10.88
C THR A 263 -14.44 8.53 9.43
N PHE A 264 -15.43 8.58 8.54
CA PHE A 264 -15.26 8.37 7.12
C PHE A 264 -14.32 9.39 6.50
N THR A 265 -14.44 10.68 6.87
CA THR A 265 -13.50 11.71 6.42
C THR A 265 -12.06 11.40 6.85
N ILE A 266 -11.86 10.93 8.07
CA ILE A 266 -10.53 10.51 8.56
C ILE A 266 -10.02 9.30 7.79
N THR A 267 -10.87 8.29 7.57
CA THR A 267 -10.55 7.10 6.78
C THR A 267 -10.11 7.53 5.38
N ALA A 268 -10.90 8.35 4.69
CA ALA A 268 -10.59 8.85 3.36
C ALA A 268 -9.28 9.65 3.31
N ASP A 269 -9.08 10.62 4.22
CA ASP A 269 -7.90 11.49 4.22
C ASP A 269 -6.58 10.75 4.50
N ASN A 270 -6.64 9.56 5.14
CA ASN A 270 -5.46 8.72 5.37
C ASN A 270 -5.28 7.65 4.27
N VAL A 271 -6.36 7.09 3.73
CA VAL A 271 -6.28 5.97 2.79
C VAL A 271 -6.10 6.42 1.34
N ILE A 272 -6.74 7.51 0.90
CA ILE A 272 -6.68 7.95 -0.50
C ILE A 272 -5.24 8.23 -0.98
N PRO A 273 -4.38 8.95 -0.22
CA PRO A 273 -3.00 9.17 -0.64
C PRO A 273 -2.20 7.87 -0.74
N CYS A 274 -2.41 6.93 0.19
CA CYS A 274 -1.75 5.63 0.17
C CYS A 274 -2.20 4.79 -1.04
N ALA A 275 -3.48 4.81 -1.37
CA ALA A 275 -4.02 4.15 -2.56
C ALA A 275 -3.40 4.69 -3.85
N GLY A 276 -3.30 6.01 -4.00
CA GLY A 276 -2.65 6.64 -5.16
C GLY A 276 -1.20 6.20 -5.34
N MET A 277 -0.42 6.24 -4.25
CA MET A 277 0.98 5.78 -4.27
C MET A 277 1.09 4.29 -4.63
N GLU A 278 0.19 3.47 -4.11
CA GLU A 278 0.18 2.03 -4.37
C GLU A 278 -0.16 1.73 -5.83
N TRP A 279 -1.16 2.42 -6.40
CA TRP A 279 -1.53 2.25 -7.79
C TRP A 279 -0.44 2.75 -8.75
N ASP A 280 0.22 3.87 -8.44
CA ASP A 280 1.39 4.30 -9.22
C ASP A 280 2.49 3.24 -9.20
N HIS A 281 2.79 2.69 -8.02
CA HIS A 281 3.78 1.62 -7.87
C HIS A 281 3.38 0.35 -8.65
N HIS A 282 2.11 -0.07 -8.60
CA HIS A 282 1.62 -1.22 -9.35
C HIS A 282 1.79 -1.01 -10.86
N ALA A 283 1.46 0.18 -11.38
CA ALA A 283 1.67 0.52 -12.78
C ALA A 283 3.15 0.50 -13.18
N GLU A 284 4.05 0.96 -12.31
CA GLU A 284 5.50 0.87 -12.52
C GLU A 284 5.99 -0.59 -12.56
N CYS A 285 5.55 -1.42 -11.63
CA CYS A 285 5.86 -2.85 -11.60
C CYS A 285 5.40 -3.55 -12.88
N LEU A 286 4.17 -3.31 -13.34
CA LEU A 286 3.64 -3.92 -14.56
C LEU A 286 4.46 -3.53 -15.81
N ARG A 287 4.88 -2.26 -15.89
CA ARG A 287 5.67 -1.72 -17.02
C ARG A 287 7.17 -2.06 -16.94
N TRP A 288 7.62 -2.72 -15.87
CA TRP A 288 9.02 -3.02 -15.66
C TRP A 288 9.57 -3.98 -16.73
N ASP A 289 10.67 -3.60 -17.38
CA ASP A 289 11.40 -4.45 -18.33
C ASP A 289 12.78 -4.83 -17.74
N PRO A 290 12.96 -6.09 -17.30
CA PRO A 290 14.21 -6.55 -16.71
C PRO A 290 15.43 -6.41 -17.64
N LYS A 291 15.26 -6.60 -18.95
CA LYS A 291 16.37 -6.51 -19.91
C LYS A 291 16.83 -5.08 -20.09
N ARG A 292 15.86 -4.16 -20.15
CA ARG A 292 16.15 -2.74 -20.20
C ARG A 292 16.85 -2.29 -18.92
N ALA A 293 16.39 -2.74 -17.76
CA ALA A 293 17.00 -2.42 -16.47
C ALA A 293 18.44 -2.95 -16.36
N GLU A 294 18.70 -4.18 -16.81
CA GLU A 294 20.05 -4.76 -16.83
C GLU A 294 20.98 -3.95 -17.75
N GLN A 295 20.49 -3.55 -18.92
CA GLN A 295 21.25 -2.74 -19.87
C GLN A 295 21.55 -1.34 -19.30
N GLU A 296 20.56 -0.67 -18.72
CA GLU A 296 20.74 0.65 -18.08
C GLU A 296 21.72 0.58 -16.89
N ALA A 297 21.67 -0.50 -16.08
CA ALA A 297 22.62 -0.73 -14.99
C ALA A 297 24.05 -0.94 -15.51
N LYS A 298 24.22 -1.72 -16.57
CA LYS A 298 25.52 -1.94 -17.21
C LYS A 298 26.09 -0.65 -17.79
N ASP A 299 25.26 0.15 -18.47
CA ASP A 299 25.67 1.42 -19.07
C ASP A 299 26.06 2.44 -17.98
N GLU A 300 25.35 2.46 -16.86
CA GLU A 300 25.66 3.31 -15.70
C GLU A 300 26.96 2.89 -15.00
N ASP A 301 27.21 1.58 -14.84
CA ASP A 301 28.47 1.06 -14.31
C ASP A 301 29.64 1.36 -15.26
N GLU A 302 29.43 1.22 -16.58
CA GLU A 302 30.41 1.63 -17.57
C GLU A 302 30.70 3.13 -17.52
N ARG A 303 29.67 3.96 -17.30
CA ARG A 303 29.81 5.42 -17.16
C ARG A 303 30.61 5.77 -15.90
N LYS A 304 30.22 5.24 -14.74
CA LYS A 304 30.95 5.44 -13.47
C LYS A 304 32.39 4.94 -13.56
N SER A 305 32.62 3.81 -14.21
CA SER A 305 33.97 3.28 -14.45
C SER A 305 34.80 4.21 -15.34
N LYS A 306 34.21 4.77 -16.41
CA LYS A 306 34.89 5.74 -17.30
C LYS A 306 35.21 7.05 -16.57
N GLU A 307 34.30 7.55 -15.74
CA GLU A 307 34.50 8.76 -14.93
C GLU A 307 35.60 8.57 -13.89
N ALA A 308 35.58 7.46 -13.15
CA ALA A 308 36.62 7.13 -12.18
C ALA A 308 38.00 6.95 -12.85
N LEU A 309 38.03 6.40 -14.07
CA LEU A 309 39.27 6.28 -14.83
C LEU A 309 39.79 7.65 -15.31
N ALA A 310 38.90 8.53 -15.78
CA ALA A 310 39.24 9.88 -16.19
C ALA A 310 39.76 10.73 -15.02
N GLU A 311 39.16 10.61 -13.83
CA GLU A 311 39.61 11.28 -12.61
C GLU A 311 41.02 10.80 -12.21
N LYS A 312 41.26 9.48 -12.24
CA LYS A 312 42.61 8.93 -12.02
C LYS A 312 43.64 9.44 -13.03
N PHE A 313 43.27 9.55 -14.31
CA PHE A 313 44.14 10.09 -15.36
C PHE A 313 44.45 11.58 -15.13
N ASN A 314 43.46 12.37 -14.72
CA ASN A 314 43.66 13.79 -14.40
C ASN A 314 44.58 13.96 -13.19
N LEU A 315 44.36 13.20 -12.11
CA LEU A 315 45.23 13.19 -10.94
C LEU A 315 46.67 12.79 -11.29
N MET A 316 46.84 11.78 -12.15
CA MET A 316 48.17 11.35 -12.61
C MET A 316 48.85 12.42 -13.47
N THR A 317 48.09 13.09 -14.34
CA THR A 317 48.60 14.17 -15.20
C THR A 317 49.00 15.40 -14.37
N ASP A 318 48.21 15.76 -13.36
CA ASP A 318 48.51 16.87 -12.45
C ASP A 318 49.71 16.56 -11.57
N ALA A 319 49.85 15.31 -11.09
CA ALA A 319 51.05 14.86 -10.39
C ALA A 319 52.30 14.93 -11.27
N MET A 320 52.20 14.52 -12.55
CA MET A 320 53.30 14.61 -13.50
C MET A 320 53.71 16.06 -13.79
N LYS A 321 52.75 16.97 -13.96
CA LYS A 321 53.01 18.41 -14.12
C LYS A 321 53.64 19.00 -12.85
N SER A 322 53.13 18.67 -11.67
CA SER A 322 53.72 19.15 -10.41
C SER A 322 55.16 18.68 -10.23
N MET A 323 55.51 17.49 -10.71
CA MET A 323 56.86 16.95 -10.62
C MET A 323 57.80 17.60 -11.65
N SER A 324 57.32 17.99 -12.83
CA SER A 324 58.14 18.75 -13.79
C SER A 324 58.41 20.19 -13.33
N TYR A 325 57.46 20.83 -12.63
CA TYR A 325 57.67 22.17 -12.07
C TYR A 325 58.66 22.21 -10.88
N MET A 326 58.94 21.07 -10.24
CA MET A 326 59.99 20.99 -9.21
C MET A 326 61.40 20.80 -9.79
N ASP A 327 61.53 20.31 -11.03
CA ASP A 327 62.85 20.07 -11.67
C ASP A 327 63.41 21.34 -12.35
N ASP A 328 62.55 22.29 -12.72
CA ASP A 328 62.95 23.59 -13.31
C ASP A 328 63.32 24.67 -12.28
N SER A 329 63.33 24.35 -10.98
CA SER A 329 63.58 25.33 -9.90
C SER A 329 65.03 25.34 -9.36
N ASP A 330 65.93 24.51 -9.90
CA ASP A 330 67.31 24.35 -9.41
C ASP A 330 68.41 24.85 -10.39
N ASP A 331 68.10 25.75 -11.33
CA ASP A 331 69.10 26.45 -12.15
C ASP A 331 69.14 27.97 -11.85
N SER A 332 69.43 28.32 -10.59
CA SER A 332 70.04 29.61 -10.28
C SER A 332 71.56 29.47 -10.30
N GLY A 333 72.16 29.84 -11.43
CA GLY A 333 73.61 29.80 -11.66
C GLY A 333 74.40 30.55 -10.60
N ASP A 334 75.21 29.78 -9.86
CA ASP A 334 76.43 30.24 -9.19
C ASP A 334 77.60 30.04 -10.16
N SER A 335 77.99 31.09 -10.88
CA SER A 335 79.26 31.15 -11.60
C SER A 335 80.18 32.10 -10.85
N GLY A 336 81.03 31.53 -9.99
CA GLY A 336 82.10 32.25 -9.32
C GLY A 336 83.25 32.61 -10.26
N GLU A 337 83.97 33.67 -9.92
CA GLU A 337 85.40 33.80 -10.21
C GLU A 337 86.02 34.79 -9.24
N GLY A 338 87.00 34.32 -8.47
CA GLY A 338 87.94 35.16 -7.74
C GLY A 338 89.35 34.85 -8.21
N ALA A 339 90.18 35.89 -8.40
CA ALA A 339 91.60 35.93 -8.03
C ALA A 339 92.30 37.24 -8.49
N ASP A 340 92.70 38.04 -7.50
CA ASP A 340 94.01 38.71 -7.27
C ASP A 340 94.80 39.59 -8.28
N ALA A 341 95.26 40.71 -7.68
CA ALA A 341 96.58 41.38 -7.75
C ALA A 341 96.97 42.31 -8.91
N ALA A 342 96.90 43.63 -8.67
CA ALA A 342 98.04 44.58 -8.61
C ALA A 342 97.57 45.98 -8.15
#